data_AF-A0A1Y3AGT4-F1
#
_entry.id   AF-A0A1Y3AGT4-F1
#
_cell.length_a   1.000
_cell.length_b   1.000
_cell.length_c   1.000
_cell.angle_alpha   90.00
_cell.angle_beta   90.00
_cell.angle_gamma   90.00
#
_symmetry.space_group_name_H-M   'P 1'
#
loop_
_entity.id
_entity.type
_entity.pdbx_description
1 polymer ?
#
loop_
_entity_poly.entity_id
_entity_poly.type
_entity_poly.pdbx_seq_one_letter_code
_entity_poly.pdbx_strand_id
1 'polypeptide(L)'
;PYAHGGDDVPASVVETIEANRERGLHTVVYLDIKVGTGPSGPDPDHEEYMTADVAAGLLADNWGDELAVVVARAGSPDAVVAADRLSALADREFGDPLHLLVIPGDLHHVEADALVGLAGAPEPLVEE
;
A
#
# COMPACT_ATOMS: atom_id res chain seq x y z
N PRO A 1 -4.18 8.91 -16.24
CA PRO A 1 -2.79 8.43 -16.44
C PRO A 1 -1.68 9.47 -16.16
N TYR A 2 -1.91 10.55 -15.40
CA TYR A 2 -0.83 11.50 -15.04
C TYR A 2 -0.25 11.26 -13.65
N ALA A 3 -1.05 10.84 -12.67
CA ALA A 3 -0.59 10.60 -11.29
C ALA A 3 0.50 9.53 -11.20
N HIS A 4 0.45 8.52 -12.07
CA HIS A 4 1.35 7.37 -12.07
C HIS A 4 2.04 7.32 -13.43
N GLY A 5 3.36 7.43 -13.43
CA GLY A 5 4.16 7.38 -14.65
C GLY A 5 4.16 5.97 -15.22
N GLY A 6 3.13 5.62 -15.98
CA GLY A 6 2.94 4.30 -16.59
C GLY A 6 1.75 3.56 -15.97
N ASP A 7 1.14 2.66 -16.77
CA ASP A 7 0.13 1.71 -16.28
C ASP A 7 0.74 0.57 -15.44
N ASP A 8 2.08 0.55 -15.31
CA ASP A 8 2.86 -0.50 -14.63
C ASP A 8 3.56 0.02 -13.36
N VAL A 9 3.74 -0.87 -12.39
CA VAL A 9 4.59 -0.63 -11.20
C VAL A 9 6.07 -0.61 -11.63
N PRO A 10 6.88 0.37 -11.18
CA PRO A 10 8.31 0.37 -11.50
C PRO A 10 9.01 -0.90 -11.01
N ALA A 11 9.82 -1.52 -11.87
CA ALA A 11 10.51 -2.79 -11.57
C ALA A 11 11.31 -2.73 -10.25
N SER A 12 11.95 -1.59 -9.95
CA SER A 12 12.70 -1.40 -8.71
C SER A 12 11.87 -1.58 -7.44
N VAL A 13 10.55 -1.29 -7.49
CA VAL A 13 9.64 -1.50 -6.36
C VAL A 13 9.44 -2.99 -6.13
N VAL A 14 9.10 -3.73 -7.20
CA VAL A 14 8.89 -5.19 -7.15
C VAL A 14 10.17 -5.90 -6.70
N GLU A 15 11.31 -5.58 -7.31
CA GLU A 15 12.62 -6.13 -6.94
C GLU A 15 12.96 -5.89 -5.45
N THR A 16 12.61 -4.72 -4.92
CA THR A 16 12.83 -4.39 -3.50
C THR A 16 11.92 -5.22 -2.58
N ILE A 17 10.65 -5.35 -2.94
CA ILE A 17 9.68 -6.17 -2.20
C ILE A 17 10.14 -7.62 -2.15
N GLU A 18 10.48 -8.21 -3.30
CA GLU A 18 10.93 -9.60 -3.40
C GLU A 18 12.23 -9.81 -2.60
N ALA A 19 13.21 -8.92 -2.76
CA ALA A 19 14.45 -8.98 -1.99
C ALA A 19 14.19 -8.96 -0.47
N ASN A 20 13.28 -8.13 0.02
CA ASN A 20 12.95 -8.09 1.44
C ASN A 20 12.22 -9.37 1.89
N ARG A 21 11.27 -9.87 1.10
CA ARG A 21 10.54 -11.12 1.41
C ARG A 21 11.46 -12.34 1.44
N GLU A 22 12.43 -12.44 0.53
CA GLU A 22 13.47 -13.49 0.55
C GLU A 22 14.28 -13.52 1.86
N ARG A 23 14.28 -12.43 2.62
CA ARG A 23 14.98 -12.27 3.90
C ARG A 23 14.03 -12.26 5.10
N GLY A 24 12.74 -12.53 4.89
CA GLY A 24 11.70 -12.45 5.93
C GLY A 24 11.45 -11.02 6.43
N LEU A 25 11.76 -9.98 5.64
CA LEU A 25 11.62 -8.57 6.03
C LEU A 25 10.35 -7.96 5.44
N HIS A 26 9.65 -7.14 6.22
CA HIS A 26 8.55 -6.32 5.71
C HIS A 26 9.08 -5.14 4.88
N THR A 27 8.28 -4.72 3.90
CA THR A 27 8.59 -3.57 3.04
C THR A 27 7.55 -2.48 3.25
N VAL A 28 8.01 -1.27 3.60
CA VAL A 28 7.17 -0.07 3.56
C VAL A 28 7.21 0.52 2.16
N VAL A 29 6.05 0.67 1.53
CA VAL A 29 5.88 1.23 0.19
C VAL A 29 5.26 2.62 0.34
N TYR A 30 6.07 3.64 0.06
CA TYR A 30 5.60 5.02 -0.01
C TYR A 30 4.87 5.27 -1.33
N LEU A 31 3.79 6.06 -1.27
CA LEU A 31 2.94 6.36 -2.41
C LEU A 31 3.27 7.74 -2.98
N ASP A 32 3.05 7.89 -4.30
CA ASP A 32 3.39 9.11 -5.02
C ASP A 32 2.61 10.33 -4.51
N ILE A 33 3.33 11.46 -4.44
CA ILE A 33 2.79 12.76 -4.05
C ILE A 33 3.24 13.78 -5.09
N LYS A 34 2.29 14.53 -5.65
CA LYS A 34 2.55 15.62 -6.58
C LYS A 34 1.96 16.90 -6.02
N VAL A 35 2.85 17.79 -5.58
CA VAL A 35 2.49 19.11 -5.06
C VAL A 35 3.24 20.16 -5.87
N GLY A 36 2.56 21.22 -6.29
CA GLY A 36 3.18 22.32 -7.02
C GLY A 36 3.45 22.04 -8.50
N THR A 37 3.04 20.88 -9.02
CA THR A 37 3.18 20.51 -10.44
C THR A 37 1.95 19.74 -10.89
N GLY A 38 1.19 20.32 -11.81
CA GLY A 38 0.02 19.71 -12.43
C GLY A 38 0.33 19.12 -13.81
N PRO A 39 -0.69 18.55 -14.49
CA PRO A 39 -0.53 17.85 -15.77
C PRO A 39 0.14 18.65 -16.89
N SER A 40 0.08 19.98 -16.83
CA SER A 40 0.60 20.90 -17.85
C SER A 40 1.88 21.65 -17.44
N GLY A 41 2.49 21.29 -16.30
CA GLY A 41 3.70 21.94 -15.78
C GLY A 41 3.53 22.44 -14.34
N PRO A 42 4.38 23.38 -13.89
CA PRO A 42 4.30 23.95 -12.55
C PRO A 42 2.91 24.55 -12.27
N ASP A 43 2.29 24.12 -11.18
CA ASP A 43 0.99 24.58 -10.72
C ASP A 43 1.00 24.61 -9.18
N PRO A 44 1.19 25.78 -8.55
CA PRO A 44 1.40 25.89 -7.10
C PRO A 44 0.19 25.45 -6.26
N ASP A 45 -1.01 25.45 -6.84
CA ASP A 45 -2.26 25.09 -6.16
C ASP A 45 -2.64 23.61 -6.41
N HIS A 46 -1.87 22.89 -7.25
CA HIS A 46 -2.12 21.47 -7.52
C HIS A 46 -1.54 20.58 -6.44
N GLU A 47 -2.41 19.76 -5.84
CA GLU A 47 -2.07 18.71 -4.88
C GLU A 47 -2.75 17.41 -5.30
N GLU A 48 -1.97 16.35 -5.50
CA GLU A 48 -2.43 15.03 -5.88
C GLU A 48 -1.65 13.97 -5.12
N TYR A 49 -2.36 13.07 -4.46
CA TYR A 49 -1.82 12.03 -3.60
C TYR A 49 -2.33 10.68 -4.07
N MET A 50 -1.43 9.74 -4.32
CA MET A 50 -1.81 8.36 -4.63
C MET A 50 -2.46 7.73 -3.39
N THR A 51 -3.62 7.11 -3.58
CA THR A 51 -4.36 6.40 -2.53
C THR A 51 -3.96 4.92 -2.47
N ALA A 52 -4.24 4.28 -1.34
CA ALA A 52 -3.79 2.92 -1.09
C ALA A 52 -4.52 1.88 -1.95
N ASP A 53 -5.78 2.13 -2.27
CA ASP A 53 -6.59 1.32 -3.20
C ASP A 53 -6.00 1.30 -4.60
N VAL A 54 -5.62 2.48 -5.12
CA VAL A 54 -4.95 2.58 -6.42
C VAL A 54 -3.60 1.85 -6.41
N ALA A 55 -2.79 2.07 -5.36
CA ALA A 55 -1.51 1.39 -5.21
C ALA A 55 -1.65 -0.13 -5.07
N ALA A 56 -2.68 -0.59 -4.35
CA ALA A 56 -2.98 -2.00 -4.16
C ALA A 56 -3.40 -2.66 -5.47
N GLY A 57 -4.24 -2.00 -6.27
CA GLY A 57 -4.62 -2.47 -7.61
C GLY A 57 -3.42 -2.60 -8.54
N LEU A 58 -2.55 -1.58 -8.58
CA LEU A 58 -1.33 -1.63 -9.38
C LEU A 58 -0.42 -2.81 -8.99
N LEU A 59 -0.22 -3.08 -7.70
CA LEU A 59 0.57 -4.22 -7.24
C LEU A 59 -0.12 -5.57 -7.48
N ALA A 60 -1.44 -5.65 -7.32
CA ALA A 60 -2.20 -6.87 -7.62
C ALA A 60 -2.09 -7.27 -9.09
N ASP A 61 -2.18 -6.28 -10.00
CA ASP A 61 -2.13 -6.52 -11.45
C ASP A 61 -0.72 -6.80 -11.97
N ASN A 62 0.31 -6.19 -11.38
CA ASN A 62 1.67 -6.19 -11.92
C ASN A 62 2.69 -7.02 -11.11
N TRP A 63 2.35 -7.47 -9.91
CA TRP A 63 3.23 -8.28 -9.06
C TRP A 63 2.55 -9.54 -8.54
N GLY A 64 1.45 -9.41 -7.78
CA GLY A 64 0.73 -10.55 -7.23
C GLY A 64 -0.34 -10.16 -6.21
N ASP A 65 -1.31 -11.05 -6.01
CA ASP A 65 -2.43 -10.87 -5.07
C ASP A 65 -2.05 -11.35 -3.65
N GLU A 66 -1.08 -10.66 -3.06
CA GLU A 66 -0.47 -11.00 -1.77
C GLU A 66 -1.11 -10.24 -0.60
N LEU A 67 -0.87 -10.71 0.64
CA LEU A 67 -1.24 -9.96 1.84
C LEU A 67 -0.52 -8.61 1.87
N ALA A 68 -1.27 -7.54 2.14
CA ALA A 68 -0.74 -6.21 2.35
C ALA A 68 -1.49 -5.50 3.48
N VAL A 69 -0.90 -4.41 3.97
CA VAL A 69 -1.47 -3.56 5.02
C VAL A 69 -1.51 -2.12 4.53
N VAL A 70 -2.70 -1.55 4.50
CA VAL A 70 -2.91 -0.11 4.33
C VAL A 70 -2.74 0.58 5.66
N VAL A 71 -1.97 1.67 5.67
CA VAL A 71 -1.97 2.64 6.76
C VAL A 71 -2.31 4.01 6.19
N ALA A 72 -3.43 4.56 6.65
CA ALA A 72 -3.95 5.85 6.21
C ALA A 72 -4.02 6.83 7.38
N ARG A 73 -3.60 8.07 7.15
CA ARG A 73 -3.59 9.17 8.12
C ARG A 73 -2.87 8.81 9.43
N ALA A 74 -1.71 8.16 9.33
CA ALA A 74 -0.91 7.79 10.50
C ALA A 74 -0.64 9.00 11.42
N GLY A 75 -0.92 8.86 12.72
CA GLY A 75 -0.81 9.93 13.71
C GLY A 75 -2.07 10.80 13.88
N SER A 76 -3.08 10.62 13.03
CA SER A 76 -4.42 11.23 13.18
C SER A 76 -5.28 10.48 14.21
N PRO A 77 -6.23 11.15 14.89
CA PRO A 77 -7.28 10.45 15.66
C PRO A 77 -8.14 9.53 14.79
N ASP A 78 -8.24 9.79 13.49
CA ASP A 78 -9.04 9.03 12.52
C ASP A 78 -8.17 8.18 11.58
N ALA A 79 -7.03 7.69 12.09
CA ALA A 79 -6.14 6.80 11.36
C ALA A 79 -6.85 5.48 11.01
N VAL A 80 -6.57 4.97 9.82
CA VAL A 80 -7.10 3.68 9.35
C VAL A 80 -5.94 2.72 9.13
N VAL A 81 -6.06 1.52 9.68
CA VAL A 81 -5.18 0.39 9.40
C VAL A 81 -6.07 -0.75 8.91
N ALA A 82 -5.76 -1.30 7.75
CA ALA A 82 -6.53 -2.38 7.15
C ALA A 82 -5.58 -3.38 6.49
N ALA A 83 -5.79 -4.67 6.73
CA ALA A 83 -4.98 -5.73 6.16
C ALA A 83 -5.87 -6.70 5.39
N ASP A 84 -5.50 -7.00 4.16
CA ASP A 84 -6.17 -7.98 3.30
C ASP A 84 -5.27 -8.29 2.10
N ARG A 85 -5.74 -9.12 1.18
CA ARG A 85 -5.14 -9.26 -0.15
C ARG A 85 -5.12 -7.94 -0.90
N LEU A 86 -4.10 -7.72 -1.71
CA LEU A 86 -3.97 -6.52 -2.54
C LEU A 86 -5.22 -6.28 -3.42
N SER A 87 -5.81 -7.33 -4.02
CA SER A 87 -7.06 -7.19 -4.79
C SER A 87 -8.24 -6.71 -3.95
N ALA A 88 -8.41 -7.24 -2.74
CA ALA A 88 -9.49 -6.83 -1.83
C ALA A 88 -9.30 -5.41 -1.31
N LEU A 89 -8.05 -4.99 -1.08
CA LEU A 89 -7.71 -3.62 -0.71
C LEU A 89 -7.93 -2.64 -1.88
N ALA A 90 -7.75 -3.08 -3.12
CA ALA A 90 -8.00 -2.27 -4.32
C ALA A 90 -9.48 -1.89 -4.49
N ASP A 91 -10.39 -2.71 -3.97
CA ASP A 91 -11.85 -2.50 -4.04
C ASP A 91 -12.41 -1.68 -2.85
N ARG A 92 -11.55 -1.08 -2.02
CA ARG A 92 -11.96 -0.42 -0.77
C ARG A 92 -11.45 1.01 -0.66
N GLU A 93 -12.31 1.94 -0.23
CA GLU A 93 -11.89 3.31 0.09
C GLU A 93 -11.31 3.44 1.51
N PHE A 94 -10.21 4.18 1.65
CA PHE A 94 -9.52 4.40 2.93
C PHE A 94 -9.66 5.84 3.47
N GLY A 95 -10.38 6.70 2.75
CA GLY A 95 -10.61 8.11 3.08
C GLY A 95 -9.51 9.04 2.59
N ASP A 96 -9.35 10.18 3.27
CA ASP A 96 -8.41 11.22 2.87
C ASP A 96 -6.94 10.80 3.06
N PRO A 97 -6.02 11.28 2.20
CA PRO A 97 -4.57 11.04 2.31
C PRO A 97 -3.97 11.60 3.62
N LEU A 98 -2.73 11.27 3.99
CA LEU A 98 -1.73 10.45 3.29
C LEU A 98 -1.89 8.96 3.57
N HIS A 99 -1.58 8.15 2.57
CA HIS A 99 -1.63 6.70 2.61
C HIS A 99 -0.23 6.10 2.38
N LEU A 100 -0.03 4.90 2.91
CA LEU A 100 1.10 4.02 2.59
C LEU A 100 0.63 2.56 2.58
N LEU A 101 1.42 1.71 1.93
CA LEU A 101 1.27 0.26 2.00
C LEU A 101 2.45 -0.35 2.77
N VAL A 102 2.19 -1.45 3.46
CA VAL A 102 3.20 -2.34 4.00
C VAL A 102 2.98 -3.72 3.41
N ILE A 103 4.02 -4.29 2.81
CA ILE A 103 4.04 -5.67 2.34
C ILE A 103 4.78 -6.51 3.38
N PRO A 104 4.10 -7.42 4.10
CA PRO A 104 4.77 -8.25 5.09
C PRO A 104 5.78 -9.22 4.45
N GLY A 105 6.90 -9.45 5.14
CA GLY A 105 7.71 -10.66 5.01
C GLY A 105 7.16 -11.76 5.93
N ASP A 106 8.05 -12.51 6.58
CA ASP A 106 7.64 -13.54 7.54
C ASP A 106 6.96 -12.90 8.75
N LEU A 107 5.76 -13.38 9.10
CA LEU A 107 5.02 -12.89 10.26
C LEU A 107 5.38 -13.69 11.51
N HIS A 108 5.68 -12.97 12.59
CA HIS A 108 5.66 -13.54 13.92
C HIS A 108 4.21 -13.74 14.38
N HIS A 109 3.93 -14.75 15.22
CA HIS A 109 2.56 -15.05 15.69
C HIS A 109 1.83 -13.84 16.31
N VAL A 110 2.55 -13.00 17.05
CA VAL A 110 1.99 -11.74 17.61
C VAL A 110 1.62 -10.73 16.53
N GLU A 111 2.36 -10.69 15.42
CA GLU A 111 2.06 -9.82 14.28
C GLU A 111 0.82 -10.32 13.54
N ALA A 112 0.71 -11.64 13.31
CA ALA A 112 -0.49 -12.26 12.76
C ALA A 112 -1.74 -11.95 13.61
N ASP A 113 -1.66 -12.16 14.93
CA ASP A 113 -2.73 -11.82 15.87
C ASP A 113 -3.11 -10.33 15.80
N ALA A 114 -2.13 -9.45 15.68
CA ALA A 114 -2.36 -8.01 15.56
C ALA A 114 -3.04 -7.64 14.23
N LEU A 115 -2.63 -8.26 13.12
CA LEU A 115 -3.26 -8.02 11.81
C LEU A 115 -4.72 -8.47 11.80
N VAL A 116 -5.03 -9.63 12.39
CA VAL A 116 -6.42 -10.11 12.51
C VAL A 116 -7.21 -9.22 13.46
N GLY A 117 -6.70 -9.00 14.68
CA GLY A 117 -7.44 -8.33 15.74
C GLY A 117 -7.57 -6.81 15.58
N LEU A 118 -6.61 -6.15 14.93
CA LEU A 118 -6.55 -4.68 14.83
C LEU A 118 -6.73 -4.18 13.40
N ALA A 119 -6.26 -4.92 12.39
CA ALA A 119 -6.33 -4.51 10.99
C ALA A 119 -7.40 -5.26 10.18
N GLY A 120 -8.08 -6.24 10.79
CA GLY A 120 -9.15 -7.01 10.16
C GLY A 120 -8.68 -7.99 9.10
N ALA A 121 -7.43 -8.44 9.17
CA ALA A 121 -6.91 -9.46 8.25
C ALA A 121 -7.76 -10.75 8.32
N PRO A 122 -8.12 -11.35 7.17
CA PRO A 122 -8.64 -12.71 7.16
C PRO A 122 -7.61 -13.70 7.74
N GLU A 123 -8.02 -14.50 8.73
CA GLU A 123 -7.16 -15.51 9.39
C GLU A 123 -6.36 -16.39 8.41
N PRO A 124 -6.96 -16.91 7.30
CA PRO A 124 -6.21 -17.77 6.37
C PRO A 124 -5.06 -17.09 5.63
N LEU A 125 -4.93 -15.76 5.70
CA LEU A 125 -3.83 -15.01 5.07
C LEU A 125 -2.65 -14.79 6.02
N VAL A 126 -2.82 -15.00 7.32
CA VAL A 126 -1.76 -14.78 8.32
C VAL A 126 -1.28 -16.09 8.98
N GLU A 127 -2.01 -17.18 8.77
CA GLU A 127 -1.67 -18.54 9.21
C GLU A 127 -1.02 -19.32 8.05
N GLU A 128 0.24 -19.02 7.71
CA GLU A 128 1.08 -19.89 6.85
C GLU A 128 2.08 -20.73 7.67
#